data_AF-V4CKH1-F1
#
_entry.id   AF-V4CKH1-F1
#
_cell.length_a   1.000
_cell.length_b   1.000
_cell.length_c   1.000
_cell.angle_alpha   90.00
_cell.angle_beta   90.00
_cell.angle_gamma   90.00
#
_symmetry.space_group_name_H-M   'P 1'
#
loop_
_entity.id
_entity.type
_entity.pdbx_description
1 polymer ?
#
loop_
_entity_poly.entity_id
_entity_poly.type
_entity_poly.pdbx_seq_one_letter_code
_entity_poly.pdbx_strand_id
1 'polypeptide(L)'
;MHDKSDASDWYFTGEIIFRKNNFRIVKRSKTGTGVNLEKLRKKLELIKRVFPDLKPTDPIPEEFYNKLMTNIVEIFVGTDCFDQMMRRLGTVDEKRLTLISHNGSGFDNWIALQSINKLTQCPLVTDNKILSLPLSNPYTEERLQKKWKREKREKGEIKISDKNKYLQNICLTCSYQHEKSSLAAWGNSSNLPMNLRKIADINITKYTKDNWESLRHEWEPYAKRDTLCLGACLIKCNQAMKETVFQNVSNNLTVPSLSLKGWYYLYHYYKEMAEEEWYESTRMVPKHTEKENVEKVCSHTHPFIRYFIRQSIKGGRVSANRKSFETNKMDEICAIL
;
A
#
# COMPACT_ATOMS: atom_id res chain seq x y z
N MET A 1 -27.74 -4.04 -8.25
CA MET A 1 -27.17 -3.57 -6.96
C MET A 1 -25.76 -3.05 -7.18
N HIS A 2 -25.19 -2.29 -6.24
CA HIS A 2 -23.74 -2.04 -6.17
C HIS A 2 -23.19 -2.75 -4.94
N ASP A 3 -22.44 -3.82 -5.16
CA ASP A 3 -21.69 -4.47 -4.08
C ASP A 3 -20.57 -3.52 -3.66
N LYS A 4 -20.56 -3.21 -2.37
CA LYS A 4 -19.53 -2.34 -1.77
C LYS A 4 -18.30 -3.21 -1.57
N SER A 5 -17.11 -2.72 -1.92
CA SER A 5 -15.90 -3.39 -1.46
C SER A 5 -15.85 -3.33 0.06
N ASP A 6 -15.97 -4.50 0.68
CA ASP A 6 -15.84 -4.62 2.12
C ASP A 6 -14.46 -4.20 2.60
N ALA A 7 -14.40 -3.77 3.85
CA ALA A 7 -13.23 -3.12 4.40
C ALA A 7 -12.08 -4.11 4.62
N SER A 8 -10.85 -3.61 4.56
CA SER A 8 -9.75 -4.16 5.35
C SER A 8 -10.17 -4.18 6.83
N ASP A 9 -9.71 -5.18 7.57
CA ASP A 9 -10.33 -5.75 8.78
C ASP A 9 -10.57 -4.78 9.97
N TRP A 10 -11.10 -5.29 11.10
CA TRP A 10 -11.27 -4.65 12.44
C TRP A 10 -12.57 -3.88 12.79
N TYR A 11 -12.99 -4.01 14.07
CA TYR A 11 -14.24 -3.46 14.69
C TYR A 11 -13.98 -3.11 16.20
N PHE A 12 -14.87 -2.89 17.20
CA PHE A 12 -16.35 -3.00 17.40
C PHE A 12 -16.86 -2.05 18.53
N THR A 13 -18.17 -2.09 18.84
CA THR A 13 -18.98 -1.61 20.01
C THR A 13 -18.38 -0.69 21.12
N GLY A 14 -19.21 0.26 21.63
CA GLY A 14 -18.90 1.21 22.73
C GLY A 14 -18.74 2.68 22.27
N GLU A 15 -19.20 3.67 23.05
CA GLU A 15 -19.38 5.08 22.63
C GLU A 15 -18.34 6.10 23.16
N ILE A 16 -18.07 7.14 22.35
CA ILE A 16 -17.71 8.51 22.76
C ILE A 16 -18.43 9.47 21.79
N ILE A 17 -19.01 10.57 22.29
CA ILE A 17 -19.89 11.47 21.53
C ILE A 17 -19.10 12.53 20.73
N PHE A 18 -19.42 12.68 19.45
CA PHE A 18 -19.01 13.82 18.62
C PHE A 18 -20.20 14.38 17.80
N ARG A 19 -20.34 15.70 17.73
CA ARG A 19 -21.23 16.47 16.83
C ARG A 19 -20.36 17.56 16.18
N LYS A 20 -20.53 18.03 14.95
CA LYS A 20 -21.40 17.74 13.78
C LYS A 20 -20.54 18.22 12.57
N ASN A 21 -20.42 17.59 11.39
CA ASN A 21 -21.20 16.58 10.69
C ASN A 21 -20.28 15.57 9.95
N ASN A 22 -20.87 14.51 9.36
CA ASN A 22 -20.30 13.67 8.29
C ASN A 22 -19.08 12.76 8.57
N PHE A 23 -18.67 12.55 9.83
CA PHE A 23 -17.62 11.58 10.18
C PHE A 23 -18.18 10.31 10.84
N ARG A 24 -17.67 9.15 10.43
CA ARG A 24 -18.07 7.81 10.92
C ARG A 24 -17.05 7.31 11.94
N ILE A 25 -17.51 6.57 12.95
CA ILE A 25 -16.68 6.08 14.06
C ILE A 25 -15.62 5.09 13.56
N VAL A 26 -14.35 5.30 13.92
CA VAL A 26 -13.21 4.39 13.66
C VAL A 26 -12.46 4.17 14.98
N LYS A 27 -12.01 2.93 15.23
CA LYS A 27 -11.43 2.50 16.51
C LYS A 27 -10.06 1.85 16.31
N ARG A 28 -9.23 1.87 17.35
CA ARG A 28 -7.92 1.21 17.35
C ARG A 28 -8.04 -0.32 17.26
N SER A 29 -7.17 -0.91 16.46
CA SER A 29 -6.91 -2.36 16.43
C SER A 29 -6.20 -2.83 17.72
N LYS A 30 -6.20 -4.15 17.95
CA LYS A 30 -5.41 -4.86 18.97
C LYS A 30 -4.27 -5.72 18.39
N THR A 31 -4.19 -5.92 17.07
CA THR A 31 -3.02 -6.56 16.45
C THR A 31 -2.62 -5.86 15.16
N GLY A 32 -1.37 -6.04 14.78
CA GLY A 32 -0.85 -5.56 13.50
C GLY A 32 0.12 -6.58 12.94
N THR A 33 0.11 -6.76 11.63
CA THR A 33 1.00 -7.67 10.91
C THR A 33 1.91 -6.90 9.96
N GLY A 34 3.15 -7.35 9.82
CA GLY A 34 4.15 -6.69 8.99
C GLY A 34 5.06 -7.68 8.27
N VAL A 35 5.48 -7.32 7.05
CA VAL A 35 6.44 -8.08 6.27
C VAL A 35 7.51 -7.17 5.66
N ASN A 36 8.78 -7.56 5.77
CA ASN A 36 9.85 -6.90 5.04
C ASN A 36 9.86 -7.41 3.59
N LEU A 37 9.49 -6.54 2.64
CA LEU A 37 9.34 -6.90 1.21
C LEU A 37 10.64 -7.43 0.59
N GLU A 38 11.81 -6.95 1.00
CA GLU A 38 13.10 -7.42 0.46
C GLU A 38 13.46 -8.80 1.02
N LYS A 39 13.19 -9.04 2.32
CA LYS A 39 13.33 -10.36 2.97
C LYS A 39 12.39 -11.40 2.32
N LEU A 40 11.16 -10.99 1.99
CA LEU A 40 10.20 -11.81 1.24
C LEU A 40 10.67 -12.06 -0.20
N ARG A 41 11.09 -11.01 -0.93
CA ARG A 41 11.59 -11.12 -2.32
C ARG A 41 12.71 -12.14 -2.44
N LYS A 42 13.75 -12.03 -1.59
CA LYS A 42 14.88 -12.99 -1.57
C LYS A 42 14.44 -14.43 -1.31
N LYS A 43 13.41 -14.66 -0.47
CA LYS A 43 12.85 -16.00 -0.25
C LYS A 43 12.04 -16.52 -1.43
N LEU A 44 11.24 -15.69 -2.09
CA LEU A 44 10.48 -16.07 -3.29
C LEU A 44 11.41 -16.36 -4.48
N GLU A 45 12.51 -15.61 -4.62
CA GLU A 45 13.54 -15.85 -5.63
C GLU A 45 14.34 -17.13 -5.36
N LEU A 46 14.64 -17.44 -4.08
CA LEU A 46 15.22 -18.72 -3.69
C LEU A 46 14.29 -19.90 -4.03
N ILE A 47 12.99 -19.78 -3.75
CA ILE A 47 11.99 -20.82 -4.07
C ILE A 47 11.94 -21.09 -5.58
N LYS A 48 11.91 -20.04 -6.42
CA LYS A 48 11.99 -20.19 -7.88
C LYS A 48 13.29 -20.87 -8.36
N ARG A 49 14.41 -20.67 -7.66
CA ARG A 49 15.69 -21.30 -8.02
C ARG A 49 15.76 -22.77 -7.61
N VAL A 50 15.15 -23.14 -6.48
CA VAL A 50 15.12 -24.53 -5.98
C VAL A 50 14.06 -25.37 -6.72
N PHE A 51 12.95 -24.75 -7.14
CA PHE A 51 11.86 -25.41 -7.84
C PHE A 51 11.57 -24.68 -9.18
N PRO A 52 12.43 -24.85 -10.21
CA PRO A 52 12.28 -24.15 -11.48
C PRO A 52 11.03 -24.57 -12.25
N ASP A 53 10.61 -25.84 -12.12
CA ASP A 53 9.44 -26.42 -12.81
C ASP A 53 8.09 -26.08 -12.15
N LEU A 54 8.11 -25.43 -10.98
CA LEU A 54 6.91 -25.03 -10.24
C LEU A 54 6.15 -23.94 -11.01
N LYS A 55 4.93 -24.23 -11.48
CA LYS A 55 4.18 -23.26 -12.28
C LYS A 55 3.79 -22.07 -11.39
N PRO A 56 3.62 -20.85 -11.94
CA PRO A 56 3.39 -19.64 -11.14
C PRO A 56 2.19 -19.70 -10.17
N THR A 57 1.23 -20.58 -10.43
CA THR A 57 0.01 -20.79 -9.66
C THR A 57 0.08 -21.92 -8.64
N ASP A 58 1.03 -22.84 -8.78
CA ASP A 58 1.13 -24.05 -7.97
C ASP A 58 1.47 -23.68 -6.51
N PRO A 59 1.05 -24.47 -5.50
CA PRO A 59 1.39 -24.17 -4.12
C PRO A 59 2.90 -24.28 -3.87
N ILE A 60 3.47 -23.30 -3.15
CA ILE A 60 4.84 -23.38 -2.65
C ILE A 60 4.94 -24.62 -1.73
N PRO A 61 5.98 -25.46 -1.84
CA PRO A 61 6.20 -26.61 -0.96
C PRO A 61 6.09 -26.24 0.52
N GLU A 62 5.38 -27.05 1.30
CA GLU A 62 4.85 -26.65 2.61
C GLU A 62 5.94 -26.19 3.59
N GLU A 63 7.09 -26.87 3.61
CA GLU A 63 8.25 -26.49 4.42
C GLU A 63 8.71 -25.05 4.15
N PHE A 64 8.70 -24.62 2.88
CA PHE A 64 9.06 -23.25 2.47
C PHE A 64 7.94 -22.25 2.80
N TYR A 65 6.68 -22.64 2.64
CA TYR A 65 5.53 -21.82 3.06
C TYR A 65 5.53 -21.57 4.57
N ASN A 66 5.72 -22.61 5.38
CA ASN A 66 5.81 -22.54 6.83
C ASN A 66 7.03 -21.69 7.26
N LYS A 67 8.16 -21.76 6.54
CA LYS A 67 9.30 -20.83 6.72
C LYS A 67 8.96 -19.37 6.42
N LEU A 68 8.06 -19.06 5.46
CA LEU A 68 7.55 -17.70 5.25
C LEU A 68 6.66 -17.25 6.42
N MET A 69 5.67 -18.07 6.78
CA MET A 69 4.68 -17.79 7.84
C MET A 69 5.32 -17.60 9.23
N THR A 70 6.49 -18.19 9.48
CA THR A 70 7.21 -18.09 10.76
C THR A 70 8.32 -17.05 10.77
N ASN A 71 9.10 -16.92 9.69
CA ASN A 71 10.32 -16.10 9.69
C ASN A 71 10.21 -14.76 8.94
N ILE A 72 9.13 -14.55 8.17
CA ILE A 72 9.01 -13.42 7.25
C ILE A 72 7.87 -12.46 7.62
N VAL A 73 6.78 -12.98 8.20
CA VAL A 73 5.72 -12.15 8.79
C VAL A 73 5.91 -12.03 10.29
N GLU A 74 5.90 -10.79 10.79
CA GLU A 74 5.91 -10.47 12.21
C GLU A 74 4.49 -10.03 12.64
N ILE A 75 4.03 -10.44 13.83
CA ILE A 75 2.76 -10.00 14.42
C ILE A 75 3.04 -9.26 15.73
N PHE A 76 2.37 -8.13 15.89
CA PHE A 76 2.34 -7.31 17.09
C PHE A 76 0.96 -7.45 17.73
N VAL A 77 0.90 -7.67 19.05
CA VAL A 77 -0.30 -8.20 19.72
C VAL A 77 -0.48 -7.49 21.06
N GLY A 78 -1.65 -6.89 21.29
CA GLY A 78 -1.96 -6.14 22.52
C GLY A 78 -2.49 -4.73 22.23
N THR A 79 -2.87 -4.00 23.28
CA THR A 79 -3.33 -2.60 23.16
C THR A 79 -2.23 -1.62 22.76
N ASP A 80 -0.97 -2.07 22.82
CA ASP A 80 0.26 -1.38 22.44
C ASP A 80 0.85 -1.92 21.12
N CYS A 81 0.11 -2.73 20.34
CA CYS A 81 0.63 -3.38 19.12
C CYS A 81 1.25 -2.38 18.10
N PHE A 82 0.76 -1.15 18.04
CA PHE A 82 1.35 -0.08 17.23
C PHE A 82 2.72 0.37 17.77
N ASP A 83 2.87 0.51 19.09
CA ASP A 83 4.15 0.86 19.71
C ASP A 83 5.16 -0.29 19.64
N GLN A 84 4.71 -1.56 19.75
CA GLN A 84 5.54 -2.73 19.48
C GLN A 84 6.10 -2.71 18.05
N MET A 85 5.23 -2.49 17.06
CA MET A 85 5.63 -2.32 15.65
C MET A 85 6.62 -1.16 15.49
N MET A 86 6.32 0.01 16.06
CA MET A 86 7.16 1.19 15.93
C MET A 86 8.54 1.02 16.59
N ARG A 87 8.62 0.37 17.76
CA ARG A 87 9.90 -0.06 18.37
C ARG A 87 10.67 -1.01 17.45
N ARG A 88 9.99 -2.01 16.90
CA ARG A 88 10.58 -3.02 16.01
C ARG A 88 11.10 -2.43 14.69
N LEU A 89 10.46 -1.38 14.16
CA LEU A 89 10.94 -0.62 13.01
C LEU A 89 12.09 0.32 13.38
N GLY A 90 12.12 0.81 14.63
CA GLY A 90 13.17 1.69 15.18
C GLY A 90 14.56 1.05 15.32
N THR A 91 14.65 -0.28 15.20
CA THR A 91 15.92 -1.04 15.15
C THR A 91 16.43 -1.28 13.71
N VAL A 92 15.61 -0.98 12.70
CA VAL A 92 15.99 -1.15 11.28
C VAL A 92 16.89 0.02 10.87
N ASP A 93 18.08 -0.28 10.36
CA ASP A 93 19.07 0.71 9.87
C ASP A 93 18.66 1.33 8.51
N GLU A 94 17.43 1.80 8.45
CA GLU A 94 16.83 2.53 7.33
C GLU A 94 16.23 3.83 7.83
N LYS A 95 16.70 4.95 7.26
CA LYS A 95 16.35 6.32 7.69
C LYS A 95 14.97 6.78 7.20
N ARG A 96 14.44 6.11 6.17
CA ARG A 96 13.13 6.34 5.56
C ARG A 96 12.47 5.00 5.28
N LEU A 97 11.34 4.73 5.92
CA LEU A 97 10.52 3.55 5.66
C LEU A 97 9.17 3.94 5.05
N THR A 98 8.68 3.12 4.13
CA THR A 98 7.29 3.19 3.64
C THR A 98 6.55 1.94 4.10
N LEU A 99 5.52 2.11 4.92
CA LEU A 99 4.60 1.05 5.29
C LEU A 99 3.42 1.09 4.30
N ILE A 100 3.07 -0.05 3.73
CA ILE A 100 2.06 -0.15 2.68
C ILE A 100 0.95 -1.08 3.15
N SER A 101 -0.25 -0.55 3.37
CA SER A 101 -1.45 -1.34 3.67
C SER A 101 -2.46 -1.29 2.52
N HIS A 102 -3.33 -2.29 2.43
CA HIS A 102 -4.37 -2.35 1.41
C HIS A 102 -5.65 -1.71 1.94
N ASN A 103 -6.23 -0.78 1.16
CA ASN A 103 -7.34 0.11 1.54
C ASN A 103 -7.09 1.07 2.73
N GLY A 104 -5.97 0.96 3.46
CA GLY A 104 -5.67 1.71 4.69
C GLY A 104 -5.79 3.23 4.66
N SER A 105 -5.86 3.86 3.49
CA SER A 105 -6.27 5.28 3.38
C SER A 105 -7.66 5.58 3.94
N GLY A 106 -8.55 4.57 3.97
CA GLY A 106 -9.85 4.64 4.64
C GLY A 106 -9.84 4.06 6.06
N PHE A 107 -8.73 3.46 6.52
CA PHE A 107 -8.71 2.65 7.74
C PHE A 107 -7.38 2.73 8.53
N ASP A 108 -6.35 1.96 8.18
CA ASP A 108 -5.10 1.84 8.98
C ASP A 108 -4.43 3.19 9.27
N ASN A 109 -4.48 4.12 8.31
CA ASN A 109 -3.89 5.45 8.47
C ASN A 109 -4.64 6.28 9.53
N TRP A 110 -5.93 6.03 9.76
CA TRP A 110 -6.68 6.60 10.89
C TRP A 110 -6.29 5.97 12.23
N ILE A 111 -6.05 4.65 12.27
CA ILE A 111 -5.58 3.97 13.49
C ILE A 111 -4.18 4.47 13.89
N ALA A 112 -3.28 4.60 12.91
CA ALA A 112 -1.95 5.17 13.12
C ALA A 112 -2.02 6.63 13.60
N LEU A 113 -2.88 7.46 12.97
CA LEU A 113 -3.11 8.84 13.40
C LEU A 113 -3.69 8.93 14.83
N GLN A 114 -4.60 8.04 15.22
CA GLN A 114 -5.09 7.92 16.60
C GLN A 114 -4.04 7.40 17.59
N SER A 115 -2.95 6.77 17.12
CA SER A 115 -1.94 6.12 17.96
C SER A 115 -0.70 6.98 18.21
N ILE A 116 -0.49 8.06 17.45
CA ILE A 116 0.64 8.98 17.65
C ILE A 116 0.32 10.11 18.63
N ASN A 117 1.17 10.30 19.64
CA ASN A 117 1.03 11.38 20.62
C ASN A 117 1.29 12.79 20.05
N LYS A 118 2.00 12.89 18.92
CA LYS A 118 2.24 14.15 18.21
C LYS A 118 2.45 13.89 16.72
N LEU A 119 1.67 14.58 15.89
CA LEU A 119 1.89 14.66 14.45
C LEU A 119 3.14 15.52 14.16
N THR A 120 4.10 15.00 13.39
CA THR A 120 5.34 15.72 13.06
C THR A 120 5.37 16.32 11.65
N GLN A 121 4.49 15.86 10.75
CA GLN A 121 4.37 16.31 9.36
C GLN A 121 2.89 16.24 8.94
N CYS A 122 2.46 17.08 7.99
CA CYS A 122 1.05 17.10 7.57
C CYS A 122 0.68 15.85 6.76
N PRO A 123 -0.43 15.15 7.07
CA PRO A 123 -0.96 14.08 6.23
C PRO A 123 -1.49 14.62 4.90
N LEU A 124 -1.36 13.81 3.84
CA LEU A 124 -2.07 14.06 2.59
C LEU A 124 -3.48 13.46 2.72
N VAL A 125 -4.50 14.30 2.70
CA VAL A 125 -5.92 13.91 2.84
C VAL A 125 -6.68 14.23 1.56
N THR A 126 -7.61 13.35 1.18
CA THR A 126 -8.61 13.58 0.13
C THR A 126 -9.98 13.15 0.66
N ASP A 127 -10.95 14.04 0.64
CA ASP A 127 -12.26 13.85 1.26
C ASP A 127 -12.12 13.30 2.70
N ASN A 128 -12.64 12.09 2.96
CA ASN A 128 -12.55 11.41 4.26
C ASN A 128 -11.42 10.35 4.34
N LYS A 129 -10.42 10.41 3.46
CA LYS A 129 -9.32 9.42 3.37
C LYS A 129 -7.94 10.06 3.52
N ILE A 130 -7.08 9.44 4.35
CA ILE A 130 -5.67 9.82 4.52
C ILE A 130 -4.84 9.03 3.49
N LEU A 131 -4.49 9.63 2.35
CA LEU A 131 -3.71 8.96 1.31
C LEU A 131 -2.26 8.65 1.75
N SER A 132 -1.67 9.54 2.54
CA SER A 132 -0.33 9.40 3.08
C SER A 132 -0.25 9.99 4.49
N LEU A 133 0.29 9.23 5.44
CA LEU A 133 0.60 9.70 6.79
C LEU A 133 2.12 9.65 7.04
N PRO A 134 2.84 10.77 6.86
CA PRO A 134 4.23 10.90 7.26
C PRO A 134 4.35 11.15 8.76
N LEU A 135 5.22 10.39 9.43
CA LEU A 135 5.48 10.50 10.87
C LEU A 135 6.96 10.23 11.18
N SER A 136 7.40 10.65 12.36
CA SER A 136 8.76 10.41 12.86
C SER A 136 8.74 9.38 13.98
N ASN A 137 9.55 8.34 13.90
CA ASN A 137 9.54 7.24 14.87
C ASN A 137 10.22 7.63 16.18
N PRO A 138 9.49 7.76 17.31
CA PRO A 138 10.08 8.14 18.59
C PRO A 138 11.01 7.05 19.18
N TYR A 139 10.87 5.80 18.73
CA TYR A 139 11.64 4.64 19.19
C TYR A 139 12.89 4.34 18.33
N THR A 140 13.33 5.29 17.50
CA THR A 140 14.57 5.16 16.71
C THR A 140 15.78 4.89 17.62
N GLU A 141 16.49 3.78 17.41
CA GLU A 141 17.68 3.42 18.20
C GLU A 141 18.71 4.55 18.27
N GLU A 142 19.24 4.82 19.45
CA GLU A 142 20.25 5.87 19.65
C GLU A 142 21.52 5.63 18.81
N ARG A 143 21.87 4.35 18.57
CA ARG A 143 22.96 3.93 17.66
C ARG A 143 22.74 4.44 16.23
N LEU A 144 21.51 4.31 15.72
CA LEU A 144 21.12 4.79 14.39
C LEU A 144 21.08 6.32 14.34
N GLN A 145 20.54 6.98 15.38
CA GLN A 145 20.57 8.43 15.49
C GLN A 145 22.01 8.97 15.46
N LYS A 146 22.95 8.32 16.16
CA LYS A 146 24.39 8.65 16.15
C LYS A 146 25.01 8.42 14.76
N LYS A 147 24.75 7.27 14.12
CA LYS A 147 25.22 6.93 12.76
C LYS A 147 24.78 7.99 11.74
N TRP A 148 23.46 8.21 11.60
CA TRP A 148 22.89 9.12 10.61
C TRP A 148 23.22 10.60 10.83
N LYS A 149 23.63 10.97 12.04
CA LYS A 149 24.17 12.29 12.38
C LYS A 149 25.66 12.42 12.03
N ARG A 150 26.42 11.32 12.03
CA ARG A 150 27.80 11.26 11.54
C ARG A 150 27.85 11.44 10.02
N GLU A 151 27.05 10.66 9.28
CA GLU A 151 26.91 10.75 7.81
C GLU A 151 26.58 12.18 7.35
N LYS A 152 25.67 12.86 8.07
CA LYS A 152 25.28 14.25 7.81
C LYS A 152 26.43 15.25 8.05
N ARG A 153 27.31 14.99 9.02
CA ARG A 153 28.50 15.83 9.30
C ARG A 153 29.58 15.62 8.24
N GLU A 154 29.81 14.37 7.84
CA GLU A 154 30.77 13.99 6.80
C GLU A 154 30.39 14.59 5.44
N LYS A 155 29.08 14.78 5.17
CA LYS A 155 28.55 15.52 4.00
C LYS A 155 28.48 17.04 4.16
N GLY A 156 28.96 17.61 5.28
CA GLY A 156 28.91 19.05 5.56
C GLY A 156 27.50 19.62 5.81
N GLU A 157 26.46 18.79 5.84
CA GLU A 157 25.05 19.23 5.88
C GLU A 157 24.64 19.88 7.23
N ILE A 158 25.40 19.67 8.31
CA ILE A 158 25.05 20.17 9.66
C ILE A 158 26.26 20.65 10.49
N LYS A 159 26.01 21.67 11.31
CA LYS A 159 27.00 22.25 12.24
C LYS A 159 27.09 21.44 13.55
N ILE A 160 28.21 21.58 14.26
CA ILE A 160 28.52 20.88 15.52
C ILE A 160 27.41 21.06 16.58
N SER A 161 26.81 22.25 16.64
CA SER A 161 25.81 22.67 17.63
C SER A 161 24.39 22.12 17.41
N ASP A 162 24.13 21.37 16.35
CA ASP A 162 22.80 20.81 16.09
C ASP A 162 22.37 19.84 17.21
N LYS A 163 21.39 20.25 18.02
CA LYS A 163 20.82 19.45 19.13
C LYS A 163 19.65 18.54 18.70
N ASN A 164 19.24 18.55 17.44
CA ASN A 164 18.09 17.75 16.99
C ASN A 164 18.32 16.22 17.13
N LYS A 165 17.24 15.49 17.41
CA LYS A 165 17.18 14.03 17.42
C LYS A 165 17.02 13.51 15.99
N TYR A 166 17.84 12.54 15.60
CA TYR A 166 17.91 12.04 14.21
C TYR A 166 16.96 10.85 14.02
N LEU A 167 15.67 11.11 14.19
CA LEU A 167 14.63 10.09 14.12
C LEU A 167 14.47 9.52 12.69
N GLN A 168 14.13 8.24 12.62
CA GLN A 168 13.68 7.56 11.41
C GLN A 168 12.34 8.16 10.96
N ASN A 169 12.22 8.45 9.67
CA ASN A 169 10.95 8.87 9.08
C ASN A 169 10.20 7.65 8.55
N ILE A 170 8.91 7.56 8.84
CA ILE A 170 8.01 6.52 8.35
C ILE A 170 6.85 7.17 7.61
N CYS A 171 6.47 6.59 6.48
CA CYS A 171 5.35 7.04 5.66
C CYS A 171 4.36 5.89 5.49
N LEU A 172 3.13 6.02 5.98
CA LEU A 172 2.08 5.03 5.71
C LEU A 172 1.35 5.41 4.42
N THR A 173 1.32 4.51 3.43
CA THR A 173 0.64 4.70 2.16
C THR A 173 -0.29 3.53 1.83
N CYS A 174 -1.24 3.77 0.92
CA CYS A 174 -2.33 2.85 0.64
C CYS A 174 -2.17 2.19 -0.74
N SER A 175 -1.97 0.87 -0.79
CA SER A 175 -1.86 0.12 -2.05
C SER A 175 -3.16 0.11 -2.87
N TYR A 176 -4.32 0.43 -2.27
CA TYR A 176 -5.59 0.56 -3.01
C TYR A 176 -5.59 1.77 -3.97
N GLN A 177 -4.63 2.68 -3.84
CA GLN A 177 -4.38 3.73 -4.82
C GLN A 177 -3.57 3.24 -6.03
N HIS A 178 -2.99 2.04 -5.94
CA HIS A 178 -2.24 1.34 -7.01
C HIS A 178 -3.01 0.16 -7.62
N GLU A 179 -3.88 -0.50 -6.85
CA GLU A 179 -4.76 -1.58 -7.35
C GLU A 179 -6.09 -1.53 -6.59
N LYS A 180 -7.21 -1.36 -7.32
CA LYS A 180 -8.54 -1.07 -6.75
C LYS A 180 -9.43 -2.31 -6.58
N SER A 181 -8.99 -3.47 -7.07
CA SER A 181 -9.61 -4.75 -6.76
C SER A 181 -9.31 -5.16 -5.30
N SER A 182 -10.09 -6.11 -4.76
CA SER A 182 -9.83 -6.64 -3.41
C SER A 182 -8.54 -7.44 -3.37
N LEU A 183 -7.94 -7.61 -2.19
CA LEU A 183 -6.70 -8.39 -2.03
C LEU A 183 -6.82 -9.83 -2.57
N ALA A 184 -7.99 -10.46 -2.47
CA ALA A 184 -8.26 -11.77 -3.06
C ALA A 184 -8.28 -11.73 -4.61
N ALA A 185 -8.91 -10.72 -5.20
CA ALA A 185 -8.91 -10.51 -6.65
C ALA A 185 -7.50 -10.19 -7.17
N TRP A 186 -6.74 -9.33 -6.47
CA TRP A 186 -5.36 -8.98 -6.81
C TRP A 186 -4.40 -10.18 -6.68
N GLY A 187 -4.55 -11.01 -5.64
CA GLY A 187 -3.77 -12.24 -5.47
C GLY A 187 -4.01 -13.28 -6.58
N ASN A 188 -5.24 -13.34 -7.09
CA ASN A 188 -5.58 -14.18 -8.24
C ASN A 188 -5.05 -13.57 -9.56
N SER A 189 -5.30 -12.30 -9.85
CA SER A 189 -4.85 -11.65 -11.10
C SER A 189 -3.32 -11.54 -11.20
N SER A 190 -2.62 -11.44 -10.06
CA SER A 190 -1.16 -11.52 -9.97
C SER A 190 -0.59 -12.92 -10.25
N ASN A 191 -1.43 -13.93 -10.50
CA ASN A 191 -1.04 -15.34 -10.67
C ASN A 191 -0.09 -15.80 -9.55
N LEU A 192 -0.46 -15.59 -8.28
CA LEU A 192 0.34 -16.06 -7.15
C LEU A 192 0.21 -17.59 -6.96
N PRO A 193 1.21 -18.24 -6.33
CA PRO A 193 1.08 -19.57 -5.75
C PRO A 193 -0.18 -19.69 -4.89
N MET A 194 -0.90 -20.79 -5.02
CA MET A 194 -2.23 -20.96 -4.41
C MET A 194 -2.24 -20.70 -2.88
N ASN A 195 -1.21 -21.13 -2.16
CA ASN A 195 -1.08 -20.93 -0.72
C ASN A 195 -0.62 -19.51 -0.31
N LEU A 196 -0.14 -18.67 -1.24
CA LEU A 196 0.11 -17.25 -0.98
C LEU A 196 -1.10 -16.35 -1.24
N ARG A 197 -2.14 -16.82 -1.92
CA ARG A 197 -3.37 -16.04 -2.13
C ARG A 197 -4.18 -15.93 -0.85
N LYS A 198 -4.83 -14.78 -0.62
CA LYS A 198 -5.90 -14.63 0.39
C LYS A 198 -6.95 -15.74 0.24
N ILE A 199 -7.45 -16.23 1.37
CA ILE A 199 -8.51 -17.24 1.48
C ILE A 199 -9.88 -16.58 1.67
N ALA A 200 -10.94 -17.40 1.74
CA ALA A 200 -12.25 -16.93 2.18
C ALA A 200 -12.15 -16.20 3.52
N ASP A 201 -12.87 -15.10 3.66
CA ASP A 201 -12.82 -14.24 4.84
C ASP A 201 -13.29 -14.97 6.11
N ILE A 202 -12.52 -14.87 7.17
CA ILE A 202 -12.94 -15.37 8.49
C ILE A 202 -14.11 -14.51 8.99
N ASN A 203 -15.07 -15.11 9.70
CA ASN A 203 -16.17 -14.34 10.28
C ASN A 203 -15.66 -13.48 11.45
N ILE A 204 -15.27 -12.23 11.16
CA ILE A 204 -14.65 -11.33 12.14
C ILE A 204 -15.59 -11.06 13.34
N THR A 205 -16.91 -11.21 13.18
CA THR A 205 -17.88 -11.06 14.30
C THR A 205 -17.70 -12.09 15.43
N LYS A 206 -16.99 -13.19 15.17
CA LYS A 206 -16.65 -14.21 16.18
C LYS A 206 -15.65 -13.70 17.24
N TYR A 207 -14.79 -12.75 16.88
CA TYR A 207 -13.69 -12.28 17.73
C TYR A 207 -14.10 -11.06 18.56
N THR A 208 -14.21 -11.26 19.87
CA THR A 208 -14.60 -10.24 20.86
C THR A 208 -13.38 -9.73 21.61
N LYS A 209 -13.56 -8.73 22.49
CA LYS A 209 -12.49 -8.19 23.36
C LYS A 209 -11.82 -9.27 24.22
N ASP A 210 -12.54 -10.37 24.50
CA ASP A 210 -12.24 -11.30 25.59
C ASP A 210 -11.93 -12.73 25.09
N ASN A 211 -12.38 -13.13 23.89
CA ASN A 211 -12.06 -14.44 23.30
C ASN A 211 -10.96 -14.43 22.22
N TRP A 212 -10.58 -13.27 21.69
CA TRP A 212 -9.69 -13.18 20.52
C TRP A 212 -8.32 -13.85 20.72
N GLU A 213 -7.69 -13.78 21.90
CA GLU A 213 -6.39 -14.41 22.14
C GLU A 213 -6.50 -15.95 22.24
N SER A 214 -7.60 -16.51 22.77
CA SER A 214 -7.78 -17.97 22.78
C SER A 214 -8.11 -18.52 21.38
N LEU A 215 -8.83 -17.74 20.57
CA LEU A 215 -9.09 -18.04 19.17
C LEU A 215 -7.94 -17.66 18.21
N ARG A 216 -6.75 -17.31 18.75
CA ARG A 216 -5.58 -16.89 17.97
C ARG A 216 -5.13 -17.91 16.93
N HIS A 217 -5.24 -19.20 17.25
CA HIS A 217 -4.93 -20.30 16.33
C HIS A 217 -5.78 -20.27 15.04
N GLU A 218 -6.93 -19.58 15.04
CA GLU A 218 -7.77 -19.37 13.84
C GLU A 218 -7.35 -18.13 13.04
N TRP A 219 -7.21 -16.97 13.69
CA TRP A 219 -7.02 -15.69 12.98
C TRP A 219 -5.56 -15.38 12.66
N GLU A 220 -4.58 -15.87 13.43
CA GLU A 220 -3.15 -15.61 13.16
C GLU A 220 -2.72 -16.14 11.78
N PRO A 221 -3.06 -17.39 11.37
CA PRO A 221 -2.77 -17.89 10.02
C PRO A 221 -3.40 -17.04 8.91
N TYR A 222 -4.64 -16.58 9.08
CA TYR A 222 -5.33 -15.71 8.12
C TYR A 222 -4.62 -14.35 7.98
N ALA A 223 -4.38 -13.65 9.10
CA ALA A 223 -3.74 -12.35 9.10
C ALA A 223 -2.31 -12.39 8.52
N LYS A 224 -1.53 -13.44 8.85
CA LYS A 224 -0.22 -13.66 8.23
C LYS A 224 -0.30 -13.90 6.73
N ARG A 225 -1.27 -14.71 6.28
CA ARG A 225 -1.45 -15.06 4.87
C ARG A 225 -1.85 -13.86 4.02
N ASP A 226 -2.71 -12.99 4.53
CA ASP A 226 -3.06 -11.74 3.83
C ASP A 226 -1.87 -10.78 3.74
N THR A 227 -1.05 -10.68 4.79
CA THR A 227 0.20 -9.90 4.74
C THR A 227 1.19 -10.47 3.72
N LEU A 228 1.32 -11.80 3.59
CA LEU A 228 2.11 -12.42 2.52
C LEU A 228 1.50 -12.19 1.12
N CYS A 229 0.17 -12.28 0.98
CA CYS A 229 -0.54 -12.03 -0.27
C CYS A 229 -0.24 -10.62 -0.77
N LEU A 230 -0.43 -9.61 0.09
CA LEU A 230 -0.14 -8.21 -0.22
C LEU A 230 1.35 -8.01 -0.54
N GLY A 231 2.25 -8.59 0.25
CA GLY A 231 3.69 -8.52 -0.01
C GLY A 231 4.09 -9.11 -1.36
N ALA A 232 3.56 -10.27 -1.72
CA ALA A 232 3.83 -10.95 -2.99
C ALA A 232 3.22 -10.21 -4.19
N CYS A 233 2.00 -9.68 -4.06
CA CYS A 233 1.38 -8.78 -5.04
C CYS A 233 2.25 -7.54 -5.26
N LEU A 234 2.67 -6.84 -4.21
CA LEU A 234 3.52 -5.66 -4.30
C LEU A 234 4.88 -5.97 -4.95
N ILE A 235 5.49 -7.11 -4.66
CA ILE A 235 6.76 -7.54 -5.29
C ILE A 235 6.56 -7.74 -6.80
N LYS A 236 5.57 -8.54 -7.24
CA LYS A 236 5.29 -8.74 -8.66
C LYS A 236 4.92 -7.45 -9.39
N CYS A 237 4.10 -6.61 -8.75
CA CYS A 237 3.69 -5.32 -9.31
C CYS A 237 4.89 -4.39 -9.50
N ASN A 238 5.79 -4.31 -8.51
CA ASN A 238 7.04 -3.54 -8.61
C ASN A 238 8.01 -4.09 -9.66
N GLN A 239 8.09 -5.41 -9.86
CA GLN A 239 8.86 -6.04 -10.94
C GLN A 239 8.34 -5.56 -12.31
N ALA A 240 7.04 -5.76 -12.58
CA ALA A 240 6.40 -5.32 -13.82
C ALA A 240 6.49 -3.80 -14.05
N MET A 241 6.36 -2.97 -13.00
CA MET A 241 6.53 -1.51 -13.11
C MET A 241 7.98 -1.12 -13.45
N LYS A 242 8.98 -1.75 -12.82
CA LYS A 242 10.40 -1.47 -13.08
C LYS A 242 10.77 -1.89 -14.50
N GLU A 243 10.34 -3.08 -14.92
CA GLU A 243 10.54 -3.62 -16.27
C GLU A 243 9.85 -2.77 -17.34
N THR A 244 8.66 -2.24 -17.07
CA THR A 244 7.90 -1.44 -18.06
C THR A 244 8.38 0.00 -18.12
N VAL A 245 8.38 0.72 -17.00
CA VAL A 245 8.49 2.20 -16.92
C VAL A 245 9.58 2.71 -15.96
N PHE A 246 10.44 1.84 -15.41
CA PHE A 246 11.46 2.19 -14.41
C PHE A 246 10.95 2.91 -13.15
N GLN A 247 9.67 2.70 -12.79
CA GLN A 247 9.09 3.20 -11.55
C GLN A 247 8.66 2.03 -10.65
N ASN A 248 8.25 2.33 -9.42
CA ASN A 248 7.66 1.38 -8.48
C ASN A 248 6.60 2.10 -7.60
N VAL A 249 5.92 1.36 -6.72
CA VAL A 249 4.89 1.92 -5.81
C VAL A 249 5.43 2.85 -4.71
N SER A 250 6.74 2.85 -4.41
CA SER A 250 7.31 3.80 -3.45
C SER A 250 7.74 5.12 -4.10
N ASN A 251 7.77 5.19 -5.44
CA ASN A 251 8.09 6.40 -6.19
C ASN A 251 6.90 7.34 -6.42
N ASN A 252 5.65 6.87 -6.19
CA ASN A 252 4.40 7.54 -6.58
C ASN A 252 3.28 7.15 -5.60
N LEU A 253 2.25 7.98 -5.41
CA LEU A 253 1.17 7.71 -4.44
C LEU A 253 -0.09 7.06 -5.04
N THR A 254 -0.20 6.98 -6.37
CA THR A 254 -1.41 6.51 -7.09
C THR A 254 -1.06 5.90 -8.46
N VAL A 255 -1.94 5.09 -9.08
CA VAL A 255 -1.75 4.66 -10.48
C VAL A 255 -1.62 5.86 -11.43
N PRO A 256 -2.50 6.89 -11.42
CA PRO A 256 -2.36 7.98 -12.38
C PRO A 256 -1.04 8.75 -12.26
N SER A 257 -0.50 8.93 -11.05
CA SER A 257 0.83 9.54 -10.86
C SER A 257 1.97 8.64 -11.38
N LEU A 258 1.90 7.33 -11.10
CA LEU A 258 2.82 6.32 -11.62
C LEU A 258 2.81 6.26 -13.16
N SER A 259 1.63 6.15 -13.78
CA SER A 259 1.47 6.08 -15.23
C SER A 259 1.91 7.38 -15.91
N LEU A 260 1.55 8.55 -15.37
CA LEU A 260 1.98 9.85 -15.92
C LEU A 260 3.50 10.00 -15.84
N LYS A 261 4.11 9.68 -14.69
CA LYS A 261 5.57 9.78 -14.49
C LYS A 261 6.33 8.75 -15.33
N GLY A 262 5.80 7.54 -15.46
CA GLY A 262 6.36 6.49 -16.32
C GLY A 262 6.28 6.84 -17.81
N TRP A 263 5.15 7.38 -18.27
CA TRP A 263 5.02 7.91 -19.63
C TRP A 263 5.98 9.08 -19.86
N TYR A 264 6.01 10.07 -18.96
CA TYR A 264 6.90 11.22 -19.05
C TYR A 264 8.38 10.81 -19.11
N TYR A 265 8.78 9.83 -18.29
CA TYR A 265 10.12 9.25 -18.35
C TYR A 265 10.41 8.62 -19.71
N LEU A 266 9.53 7.72 -20.20
CA LEU A 266 9.73 7.07 -21.50
C LEU A 266 9.62 8.03 -22.69
N TYR A 267 8.95 9.18 -22.53
CA TYR A 267 8.86 10.23 -23.55
C TYR A 267 10.17 11.02 -23.66
N HIS A 268 10.73 11.50 -22.53
CA HIS A 268 11.94 12.33 -22.51
C HIS A 268 13.28 11.57 -22.48
N TYR A 269 13.32 10.34 -21.98
CA TYR A 269 14.55 9.57 -21.78
C TYR A 269 14.58 8.28 -22.61
N TYR A 270 15.78 7.81 -22.94
CA TYR A 270 15.98 6.47 -23.50
C TYR A 270 15.84 5.38 -22.44
N LYS A 271 15.48 4.17 -22.90
CA LYS A 271 15.28 2.98 -22.07
C LYS A 271 16.58 2.20 -21.91
N GLU A 272 17.62 2.87 -21.43
CA GLU A 272 18.95 2.30 -21.24
C GLU A 272 19.12 1.75 -19.82
N MET A 273 19.77 0.58 -19.71
CA MET A 273 20.35 0.08 -18.47
C MET A 273 21.87 0.21 -18.59
N ALA A 274 22.52 0.84 -17.61
CA ALA A 274 23.96 0.85 -17.48
C ALA A 274 24.40 -0.04 -16.31
N GLU A 275 25.60 -0.58 -16.42
CA GLU A 275 26.30 -1.20 -15.30
C GLU A 275 26.94 -0.12 -14.43
N GLU A 276 26.54 -0.05 -13.16
CA GLU A 276 27.28 0.67 -12.12
C GLU A 276 27.96 -0.34 -11.20
N GLU A 277 29.22 -0.10 -10.85
CA GLU A 277 29.85 -0.77 -9.71
C GLU A 277 29.23 -0.27 -8.40
N TRP A 278 28.88 -1.18 -7.50
CA TRP A 278 28.34 -0.85 -6.19
C TRP A 278 28.96 -1.74 -5.11
N TYR A 279 30.00 -1.20 -4.47
CA TYR A 279 30.93 -1.92 -3.59
C TYR A 279 31.56 -3.13 -4.32
N GLU A 280 31.15 -4.35 -3.97
CA GLU A 280 31.72 -5.61 -4.49
C GLU A 280 30.84 -6.24 -5.60
N SER A 281 29.87 -5.48 -6.15
CA SER A 281 28.89 -6.01 -7.10
C SER A 281 28.48 -5.01 -8.17
N THR A 282 28.46 -5.45 -9.43
CA THR A 282 27.89 -4.68 -10.55
C THR A 282 26.36 -4.74 -10.50
N ARG A 283 25.69 -3.60 -10.70
CA ARG A 283 24.23 -3.48 -10.75
C ARG A 283 23.75 -2.84 -12.06
N MET A 284 22.69 -3.40 -12.64
CA MET A 284 21.96 -2.72 -13.73
C MET A 284 21.09 -1.60 -13.14
N VAL A 285 21.41 -0.36 -13.50
CA VAL A 285 20.62 0.85 -13.16
C VAL A 285 20.10 1.54 -14.42
N PRO A 286 18.94 2.22 -14.37
CA PRO A 286 18.45 2.99 -15.51
C PRO A 286 19.38 4.17 -15.79
N LYS A 287 19.92 4.26 -17.01
CA LYS A 287 20.72 5.41 -17.43
C LYS A 287 19.79 6.49 -18.00
N HIS A 288 19.92 7.71 -17.49
CA HIS A 288 19.05 8.84 -17.84
C HIS A 288 19.60 9.62 -19.04
N THR A 289 19.78 8.93 -20.17
CA THR A 289 20.14 9.59 -21.44
C THR A 289 18.91 10.33 -21.98
N GLU A 290 18.96 11.66 -22.02
CA GLU A 290 17.89 12.48 -22.60
C GLU A 290 17.83 12.33 -24.11
N LYS A 291 16.61 12.39 -24.65
CA LYS A 291 16.36 12.39 -26.09
C LYS A 291 16.48 13.80 -26.65
N GLU A 292 17.21 13.93 -27.75
CA GLU A 292 17.25 15.17 -28.50
C GLU A 292 15.90 15.47 -29.16
N ASN A 293 15.61 16.76 -29.39
CA ASN A 293 14.48 17.25 -30.17
C ASN A 293 13.07 16.78 -29.73
N VAL A 294 12.89 16.41 -28.45
CA VAL A 294 11.57 16.06 -27.89
C VAL A 294 10.65 17.28 -27.85
N GLU A 295 9.43 17.16 -28.39
CA GLU A 295 8.44 18.24 -28.36
C GLU A 295 8.07 18.63 -26.93
N LYS A 296 7.80 19.92 -26.73
CA LYS A 296 7.44 20.45 -25.42
C LYS A 296 6.01 20.04 -25.04
N VAL A 297 5.85 19.25 -23.99
CA VAL A 297 4.55 18.91 -23.41
C VAL A 297 3.85 20.18 -22.89
N CYS A 298 2.98 20.75 -23.71
CA CYS A 298 2.29 22.00 -23.44
C CYS A 298 1.30 21.88 -22.26
N SER A 299 1.40 22.81 -21.31
CA SER A 299 0.45 22.95 -20.21
C SER A 299 -0.12 24.37 -20.18
N HIS A 300 -1.44 24.48 -20.36
CA HIS A 300 -2.12 25.78 -20.30
C HIS A 300 -2.27 26.23 -18.84
N THR A 301 -1.40 27.14 -18.41
CA THR A 301 -1.40 27.74 -17.07
C THR A 301 -2.53 28.76 -16.88
N HIS A 302 -2.94 29.45 -17.94
CA HIS A 302 -3.94 30.53 -17.85
C HIS A 302 -5.34 29.99 -17.48
N PRO A 303 -5.96 30.43 -16.35
CA PRO A 303 -7.20 29.84 -15.84
C PRO A 303 -8.37 29.88 -16.83
N PHE A 304 -8.53 30.96 -17.59
CA PHE A 304 -9.62 31.11 -18.57
C PHE A 304 -9.49 30.14 -19.75
N ILE A 305 -8.26 29.91 -20.26
CA ILE A 305 -8.01 28.91 -21.32
C ILE A 305 -8.31 27.51 -20.79
N ARG A 306 -7.86 27.22 -19.56
CA ARG A 306 -8.12 25.94 -18.88
C ARG A 306 -9.62 25.71 -18.62
N TYR A 307 -10.38 26.76 -18.32
CA TYR A 307 -11.84 26.71 -18.17
C TYR A 307 -12.52 26.42 -19.52
N PHE A 308 -12.15 27.15 -20.58
CA PHE A 308 -12.71 26.96 -21.92
C PHE A 308 -12.48 25.52 -22.43
N ILE A 309 -11.24 25.02 -22.37
CA ILE A 309 -10.90 23.64 -22.77
C ILE A 309 -11.71 22.62 -21.95
N ARG A 310 -11.93 22.86 -20.65
CA ARG A 310 -12.72 21.97 -19.78
C ARG A 310 -14.20 21.89 -20.17
N GLN A 311 -14.77 22.90 -20.83
CA GLN A 311 -16.15 22.81 -21.33
C GLN A 311 -16.27 21.79 -22.48
N SER A 312 -15.23 21.64 -23.30
CA SER A 312 -15.19 20.69 -24.42
C SER A 312 -14.92 19.25 -23.99
N ILE A 313 -14.26 19.03 -22.85
CA ILE A 313 -13.97 17.67 -22.32
C ILE A 313 -15.26 17.02 -21.81
N LYS A 314 -15.68 15.92 -22.44
CA LYS A 314 -16.82 15.09 -22.02
C LYS A 314 -16.34 13.72 -21.52
N GLY A 315 -17.17 13.07 -20.71
CA GLY A 315 -16.94 11.69 -20.26
C GLY A 315 -17.30 10.65 -21.34
N GLY A 316 -17.14 9.36 -21.00
CA GLY A 316 -17.57 8.26 -21.87
C GLY A 316 -19.07 8.30 -22.18
N ARG A 317 -19.45 7.93 -23.41
CA ARG A 317 -20.84 7.93 -23.87
C ARG A 317 -21.64 6.82 -23.17
N VAL A 318 -22.48 7.19 -22.20
CA VAL A 318 -23.47 6.29 -21.59
C VAL A 318 -24.83 6.57 -22.21
N SER A 319 -25.37 5.60 -22.94
CA SER A 319 -26.71 5.67 -23.53
C SER A 319 -27.49 4.40 -23.21
N ALA A 320 -28.38 4.48 -22.22
CA ALA A 320 -29.39 3.46 -22.00
C ALA A 320 -30.53 3.65 -23.00
N ASN A 321 -30.67 2.75 -23.98
CA ASN A 321 -31.80 2.74 -24.89
C ASN A 321 -33.07 2.36 -24.11
N ARG A 322 -33.77 3.36 -23.55
CA ARG A 322 -35.12 3.20 -22.99
C ARG A 322 -36.10 2.89 -24.13
N LYS A 323 -36.16 1.63 -24.56
CA LYS A 323 -37.39 1.08 -25.11
C LYS A 323 -38.39 0.98 -23.96
N SER A 324 -39.24 1.98 -23.83
CA SER A 324 -40.46 1.87 -23.02
C SER A 324 -41.36 0.84 -23.69
N PHE A 325 -41.40 -0.36 -23.12
CA PHE A 325 -42.43 -1.33 -23.44
C PHE A 325 -43.67 -0.95 -22.64
N GLU A 326 -44.51 -0.11 -23.24
CA GLU A 326 -45.88 0.10 -22.75
C GLU A 326 -46.64 -1.21 -22.89
N THR A 327 -47.29 -1.65 -21.81
CA THR A 327 -48.05 -2.90 -21.81
C THR A 327 -49.18 -2.83 -20.79
N ASN A 328 -50.41 -2.98 -21.30
CA ASN A 328 -51.64 -2.91 -20.51
C ASN A 328 -51.81 -4.14 -19.59
N LYS A 329 -50.86 -5.09 -19.60
CA LYS A 329 -50.84 -6.26 -18.71
C LYS A 329 -50.84 -5.91 -17.23
N MET A 330 -50.38 -4.72 -16.85
CA MET A 330 -50.50 -4.28 -15.46
C MET A 330 -51.95 -3.88 -15.13
N ASP A 331 -52.68 -3.30 -16.08
CA ASP A 331 -54.10 -2.99 -15.94
C ASP A 331 -54.94 -4.28 -15.93
N GLU A 332 -54.59 -5.27 -16.77
CA GLU A 332 -55.17 -6.63 -16.75
C GLU A 332 -55.00 -7.31 -15.38
N ILE A 333 -53.83 -7.17 -14.73
CA ILE A 333 -53.57 -7.69 -13.38
C ILE A 333 -54.35 -6.91 -12.31
N CYS A 334 -54.40 -5.58 -12.42
CA CYS A 334 -55.15 -4.73 -11.50
C CYS A 334 -56.69 -4.90 -11.62
N ALA A 335 -57.19 -5.50 -12.70
CA ALA A 335 -58.60 -5.85 -12.87
C ALA A 335 -58.98 -7.23 -12.27
N ILE A 336 -58.02 -7.95 -11.69
CA ILE A 336 -58.20 -9.27 -11.03
C ILE A 336 -58.12 -9.15 -9.50
N LEU A 337 -57.76 -7.97 -8.96
CA LEU A 337 -57.64 -7.63 -7.54
C LEU A 337 -58.81 -6.76 -7.04
#